data_AF-A0A4U5N5V8-F1
#
_entry.id   AF-A0A4U5N5V8-F1
#
_cell.length_a   1.000
_cell.length_b   1.000
_cell.length_c   1.000
_cell.angle_alpha   90.00
_cell.angle_beta   90.00
_cell.angle_gamma   90.00
#
_symmetry.space_group_name_H-M   'P 1'
#
loop_
_entity.id
_entity.type
_entity.pdbx_description
1 polymer ?
#
loop_
_entity_poly.entity_id
_entity_poly.type
_entity_poly.pdbx_seq_one_letter_code
_entity_poly.pdbx_strand_id
1 'polypeptide(L)'
;MNYLLHVAKCRKAHYLTVGTKIQLMKCPYNGRHFIPELEKHVHEFLCPDKKHHEYIVKLMNNDPICLKVGKEAREKEYYEKDRRNRFDEEYDDVRDSHV
;
A
#
# COMPACT_ATOMS: atom_id res chain seq x y z
N MET A 1 25.22 -27.35 -18.30
CA MET A 1 25.83 -26.41 -17.32
C MET A 1 25.03 -25.11 -17.37
N ASN A 2 24.43 -24.64 -16.26
CA ASN A 2 23.54 -23.48 -16.28
C ASN A 2 24.38 -22.18 -16.28
N TYR A 3 24.48 -21.52 -17.43
CA TYR A 3 25.34 -20.36 -17.66
C TYR A 3 25.13 -19.24 -16.63
N LEU A 4 23.87 -18.91 -16.32
CA LEU A 4 23.53 -17.86 -15.35
C LEU A 4 24.01 -18.19 -13.94
N LEU A 5 23.91 -19.47 -13.54
CA LEU A 5 24.39 -19.94 -12.24
C LEU A 5 25.92 -19.83 -12.13
N HIS A 6 26.63 -20.13 -13.23
CA HIS A 6 28.09 -20.00 -13.27
C HIS A 6 28.52 -18.54 -13.12
N VAL A 7 27.91 -17.62 -13.90
CA VAL A 7 28.22 -16.19 -13.85
C VAL A 7 28.00 -15.62 -12.43
N ALA A 8 26.89 -15.98 -11.78
CA ALA A 8 26.62 -15.56 -10.40
C ALA A 8 27.70 -16.05 -9.41
N LYS A 9 28.13 -17.32 -9.54
CA LYS A 9 29.18 -17.90 -8.69
C LYS A 9 30.54 -17.23 -8.92
N CYS A 10 30.95 -17.06 -10.18
CA CYS A 10 32.22 -16.41 -10.52
C CYS A 10 32.26 -14.96 -10.02
N ARG A 11 31.17 -14.19 -10.18
CA ARG A 11 31.10 -12.82 -9.69
C ARG A 11 31.19 -12.75 -8.17
N LYS A 12 30.45 -13.60 -7.45
CA LYS A 12 30.56 -13.70 -5.99
C LYS A 12 31.99 -13.98 -5.56
N ALA A 13 32.65 -14.96 -6.19
CA ALA A 13 34.04 -15.30 -5.90
C ALA A 13 34.99 -14.12 -6.15
N HIS A 14 34.84 -13.44 -7.29
CA HIS A 14 35.65 -12.27 -7.64
C HIS A 14 35.55 -11.18 -6.56
N TYR A 15 34.34 -10.77 -6.18
CA TYR A 15 34.18 -9.73 -5.16
C TYR A 15 34.71 -10.13 -3.77
N LEU A 16 34.59 -11.42 -3.40
CA LEU A 16 35.19 -11.93 -2.16
C LEU A 16 36.72 -11.86 -2.20
N THR A 17 37.34 -12.13 -3.36
CA THR A 17 38.80 -12.09 -3.50
C THR A 17 39.38 -10.68 -3.52
N VAL A 18 38.70 -9.72 -4.13
CA VAL A 18 39.20 -8.33 -4.25
C VAL A 18 38.96 -7.53 -2.95
N GLY A 19 38.14 -8.05 -2.02
CA GLY A 19 37.85 -7.38 -0.74
C GLY A 19 37.02 -6.10 -0.89
N THR A 20 36.41 -5.89 -2.05
CA THR A 20 35.65 -4.69 -2.37
C THR A 20 34.31 -4.72 -1.64
N LYS A 21 33.98 -3.63 -0.92
CA LYS A 21 32.63 -3.43 -0.42
C LYS A 21 31.71 -3.20 -1.63
N ILE A 22 30.84 -4.17 -1.90
CA ILE A 22 29.82 -4.03 -2.94
C ILE A 22 28.66 -3.24 -2.35
N GLN A 23 28.32 -2.12 -2.98
CA GLN A 23 27.08 -1.43 -2.69
C GLN A 23 25.92 -2.16 -3.37
N LEU A 24 24.96 -2.61 -2.56
CA LEU A 24 23.73 -3.21 -3.04
C LEU A 24 22.62 -2.18 -3.03
N MET A 25 21.80 -2.20 -4.08
CA MET A 25 20.60 -1.39 -4.19
C MET A 25 19.37 -2.28 -4.42
N LYS A 26 18.18 -1.74 -4.16
CA LYS A 26 16.92 -2.43 -4.46
C LYS A 26 16.55 -2.24 -5.92
N CYS A 27 16.02 -3.30 -6.54
CA CYS A 27 15.39 -3.19 -7.86
C CYS A 27 14.18 -2.25 -7.83
N PRO A 28 14.00 -1.39 -8.86
CA PRO A 28 12.82 -0.53 -8.95
C PRO A 28 11.52 -1.31 -9.22
N TYR A 29 11.61 -2.50 -9.82
CA TYR A 29 10.44 -3.30 -10.19
C TYR A 29 10.01 -4.29 -9.10
N ASN A 30 10.97 -4.83 -8.33
CA ASN A 30 10.70 -5.79 -7.25
C ASN A 30 11.65 -5.58 -6.06
N GLY A 31 11.12 -5.06 -4.95
CA GLY A 31 11.91 -4.74 -3.75
C GLY A 31 12.58 -5.92 -3.05
N ARG A 32 12.30 -7.18 -3.45
CA ARG A 32 12.99 -8.39 -2.96
C ARG A 32 14.36 -8.60 -3.62
N HIS A 33 14.60 -7.96 -4.76
CA HIS A 33 15.87 -8.06 -5.47
C HIS A 33 16.87 -7.05 -4.93
N PHE A 34 17.99 -7.56 -4.41
CA PHE A 34 19.18 -6.78 -4.10
C PHE A 34 20.20 -6.96 -5.22
N ILE A 35 20.60 -5.86 -5.83
CA ILE A 35 21.43 -5.83 -7.03
C ILE A 35 22.72 -5.08 -6.70
N PRO A 36 23.89 -5.57 -7.11
CA PRO A 36 25.10 -4.76 -7.14
C PRO A 36 24.88 -3.50 -7.98
N GLU A 37 25.28 -2.34 -7.48
CA GLU A 37 25.10 -1.06 -8.18
C GLU A 37 25.68 -1.08 -9.61
N LEU A 38 26.85 -1.68 -9.79
CA LEU A 38 27.51 -1.87 -11.09
C LEU A 38 26.67 -2.69 -12.09
N GLU A 39 25.75 -3.52 -11.60
CA GLU A 39 24.91 -4.40 -12.41
C GLU A 39 23.49 -3.87 -12.60
N LYS A 40 23.18 -2.69 -12.04
CA LYS A 40 21.85 -2.07 -12.08
C LYS A 40 21.25 -2.07 -13.48
N HIS A 41 21.97 -1.53 -14.47
CA HIS A 41 21.46 -1.37 -15.82
C HIS A 41 21.17 -2.71 -16.52
N VAL A 42 22.03 -3.70 -16.30
CA VAL A 42 21.85 -5.06 -16.85
C VAL A 42 20.66 -5.73 -16.18
N HIS A 43 20.54 -5.62 -14.85
CA HIS A 43 19.39 -6.14 -14.14
C HIS A 43 18.10 -5.48 -14.60
N GLU A 44 18.06 -4.15 -14.73
CA GLU A 44 16.85 -3.44 -15.15
C GLU A 44 16.39 -3.83 -16.55
N PHE A 45 17.33 -4.14 -17.46
CA PHE A 45 17.02 -4.64 -18.79
C PHE A 45 16.45 -6.06 -18.77
N LEU A 46 16.98 -6.93 -17.90
CA LEU A 46 16.65 -8.36 -17.84
C LEU A 46 15.67 -8.74 -16.73
N CYS A 47 15.15 -7.78 -15.96
CA CYS A 47 14.37 -8.07 -14.77
C CYS A 47 13.07 -8.81 -15.15
N PRO A 48 12.82 -10.01 -14.60
CA PRO A 48 11.63 -10.78 -14.93
C PRO A 48 10.33 -10.07 -14.48
N ASP A 49 10.41 -9.30 -13.40
CA ASP A 49 9.25 -8.60 -12.84
C ASP A 49 8.93 -7.28 -13.55
N LYS A 50 9.76 -6.83 -14.50
CA LYS A 50 9.55 -5.55 -15.19
C LYS A 50 8.17 -5.48 -15.84
N LYS A 51 7.77 -6.51 -16.58
CA LYS A 51 6.46 -6.58 -17.25
C LYS A 51 5.30 -6.57 -16.26
N HIS A 52 5.45 -7.25 -15.13
CA HIS A 52 4.43 -7.28 -14.10
C HIS A 52 4.29 -5.91 -13.42
N HIS A 53 5.41 -5.26 -13.10
CA HIS A 53 5.43 -3.91 -12.58
C HIS A 53 4.72 -2.93 -13.53
N GLU A 54 5.06 -2.95 -14.82
CA GLU A 54 4.40 -2.12 -15.84
C GLU A 54 2.88 -2.37 -15.93
N TYR A 55 2.45 -3.62 -15.78
CA TYR A 55 1.02 -3.96 -15.74
C TYR A 55 0.32 -3.38 -14.51
N ILE A 56 0.92 -3.53 -13.32
CA ILE A 56 0.36 -2.96 -12.08
C ILE A 56 0.30 -1.44 -12.16
N VAL A 57 1.35 -0.78 -12.65
CA VAL A 57 1.37 0.68 -12.85
C VAL A 57 0.23 1.12 -13.77
N LYS A 58 -0.04 0.38 -14.86
CA LYS A 58 -1.18 0.65 -15.74
C LYS A 58 -2.53 0.47 -15.03
N LEU A 59 -2.68 -0.55 -14.18
CA LEU A 59 -3.91 -0.74 -13.39
C LEU A 59 -4.10 0.36 -12.33
N MET A 60 -3.01 0.91 -11.81
CA MET A 60 -3.05 1.98 -10.81
C MET A 60 -3.36 3.35 -11.42
N ASN A 61 -3.32 3.50 -12.75
CA ASN A 61 -3.76 4.69 -13.45
C ASN A 61 -5.31 4.79 -13.52
N ASN A 62 -5.96 4.62 -12.37
CA ASN A 62 -7.38 4.93 -12.20
C ASN A 62 -7.50 6.28 -11.50
N ASP A 63 -8.62 6.96 -11.75
CA ASP A 63 -8.96 8.17 -11.00
C ASP A 63 -8.99 7.87 -9.49
N PRO A 64 -8.52 8.80 -8.65
CA PRO A 64 -8.51 8.62 -7.21
C PRO A 64 -9.92 8.33 -6.71
N ILE A 65 -10.09 7.20 -6.00
CA ILE A 65 -11.36 6.84 -5.39
C ILE A 65 -11.64 7.83 -4.26
N CYS A 66 -12.65 8.68 -4.44
CA CYS A 66 -13.16 9.55 -3.38
C CYS A 66 -13.89 8.70 -2.35
N LEU A 67 -13.17 8.24 -1.32
CA LEU A 67 -13.77 7.64 -0.15
C LEU A 67 -14.56 8.73 0.59
N LYS A 68 -15.89 8.61 0.58
CA LYS A 68 -16.75 9.42 1.45
C LYS A 68 -16.48 8.99 2.90
N VAL A 69 -15.50 9.64 3.54
CA VAL A 69 -15.27 9.51 4.98
C VAL A 69 -16.51 10.06 5.66
N GLY A 70 -17.37 9.16 6.14
CA GLY A 70 -18.66 9.49 6.73
C GLY A 70 -18.51 10.27 8.04
N LYS A 71 -18.16 11.55 7.98
CA LYS A 71 -18.50 12.51 9.03
C LYS A 71 -20.02 12.80 8.99
N GLU A 72 -20.58 12.86 7.79
CA GLU A 72 -22.01 13.12 7.57
C GLU A 72 -22.94 11.99 8.05
N ALA A 73 -22.47 10.74 8.06
CA ALA A 73 -23.25 9.60 8.54
C ALA A 73 -23.37 9.62 10.07
N ARG A 74 -22.29 10.00 10.78
CA ARG A 74 -22.24 10.02 12.24
C ARG A 74 -22.98 11.23 12.82
N GLU A 75 -22.93 12.38 12.15
CA GLU A 75 -23.69 13.58 12.55
C GLU A 75 -25.20 13.45 12.33
N LYS A 76 -25.64 12.83 11.22
CA LYS A 76 -27.07 12.57 10.99
C LYS A 76 -27.66 11.62 12.02
N GLU A 77 -26.94 10.55 12.38
CA GLU A 77 -27.38 9.62 13.41
C GLU A 77 -27.48 10.28 14.79
N TYR A 78 -26.56 11.19 15.13
CA TYR A 78 -26.60 11.96 16.37
C TYR A 78 -27.79 12.93 16.40
N TYR A 79 -28.01 13.71 15.33
CA TYR A 79 -29.14 14.64 15.24
C TYR A 79 -30.51 13.93 15.25
N GLU A 80 -30.64 12.77 14.60
CA GLU A 80 -31.89 12.00 14.62
C GLU A 80 -32.17 11.37 15.99
N LYS A 81 -31.15 10.89 16.70
CA LYS A 81 -31.30 10.39 18.09
C LYS A 81 -31.68 11.51 19.05
N ASP A 82 -31.02 12.66 18.95
CA ASP A 82 -31.30 13.82 19.80
C ASP A 82 -32.70 14.42 19.54
N ARG A 83 -33.14 14.43 18.28
CA ARG A 83 -34.52 14.81 17.91
C ARG A 83 -35.56 13.84 18.44
N ARG A 84 -35.27 12.54 18.44
CA ARG A 84 -36.20 11.50 18.95
C ARG A 84 -36.33 11.60 20.47
N ASN A 85 -35.21 11.77 21.18
CA ASN A 85 -35.22 11.95 22.63
C ASN A 85 -35.97 13.21 23.08
N ARG A 86 -35.88 14.32 22.33
CA ARG A 86 -36.65 15.55 22.64
C ARG A 86 -38.16 15.43 22.45
N PHE A 87 -38.62 14.48 21.65
CA PHE A 87 -40.05 14.27 21.40
C PHE A 87 -40.70 13.39 22.47
N ASP A 88 -39.91 12.52 23.11
CA ASP A 88 -40.38 11.62 24.15
C ASP A 88 -40.46 12.31 25.54
N GLU A 89 -39.69 13.39 25.79
CA GLU A 89 -39.77 14.18 27.03
C GLU A 89 -40.98 15.13 27.10
N GLU A 90 -41.64 15.44 25.97
CA GLU A 90 -42.77 16.39 25.94
C GLU A 90 -44.14 15.72 26.24
N TYR A 91 -44.18 14.39 26.42
CA TYR A 91 -45.43 13.62 26.57
C TYR A 91 -45.63 12.92 27.93
N ASP A 92 -44.75 13.14 28.90
CA ASP A 92 -44.89 12.60 30.25
C ASP A 92 -45.45 13.61 31.28
N ASP A 93 -45.69 14.88 30.91
CA ASP A 93 -46.12 15.93 31.85
C ASP A 93 -47.61 16.34 31.73
N VAL A 94 -48.48 15.50 31.14
CA VAL A 94 -49.93 15.77 31.02
C VAL A 94 -50.79 14.65 31.61
N ARG A 95 -50.32 13.97 32.67
CA ARG A 95 -51.15 12.97 33.34
C ARG A 95 -51.06 13.00 34.86
N ASP A 96 -51.24 14.18 35.47
CA ASP A 96 -51.67 14.25 36.88
C ASP A 96 -52.36 15.59 37.20
N SER A 97 -53.64 15.73 36.83
CA SER A 97 -54.54 16.73 37.44
C SER A 97 -56.01 16.46 37.09
N HIS A 98 -56.58 15.35 37.58
CA HIS A 98 -58.04 15.18 37.73
C HIS A 98 -58.32 14.56 39.11
N VAL A 99 -58.41 15.41 40.14
CA VAL A 99 -59.25 15.22 41.33
C VAL A 99 -59.86 16.57 41.67
#